data_AF-A0A2V5Z1R2-F1
#
_entry.id   AF-A0A2V5Z1R2-F1
#
_cell.length_a   1.000
_cell.length_b   1.000
_cell.length_c   1.000
_cell.angle_alpha   90.00
_cell.angle_beta   90.00
_cell.angle_gamma   90.00
#
_symmetry.space_group_name_H-M   'P 1'
#
loop_
_entity.id
_entity.type
_entity.pdbx_description
1 polymer ?
#
loop_
_entity_poly.entity_id
_entity_poly.type
_entity_poly.pdbx_seq_one_letter_code
_entity_poly.pdbx_strand_id
1 'polypeptide(L)'
;MTKRKVSNQGTPIKGSPWVLGFVIIYTSLQILIPLRHLLYRRDLQWTHEGSNFSWRMMADHHETNVSITIEDPRTKGVYIVDPQKLLNDKQLIMATNPYMLFQYVQFLKRLTKQHMGIKDPIIRADIQVSVNGKPFQYMFDPTCNLSEVSYSPFQDLKWVLPFKEN
;
A
#
# COMPACT_ATOMS: atom_id res chain seq x y z
N MET A 1 -22.05 71.76 -11.71
CA MET A 1 -21.33 70.58 -11.17
C MET A 1 -22.36 69.60 -10.61
N THR A 2 -22.73 68.59 -11.38
CA THR A 2 -23.79 67.63 -11.01
C THR A 2 -23.14 66.29 -10.70
N LYS A 3 -23.12 65.88 -9.42
CA LYS A 3 -22.56 64.59 -9.00
C LYS A 3 -23.42 63.44 -9.55
N ARG A 4 -22.86 62.64 -10.47
CA ARG A 4 -23.46 61.38 -10.92
C ARG A 4 -23.36 60.37 -9.77
N LYS A 5 -24.48 60.01 -9.15
CA LYS A 5 -24.56 58.86 -8.24
C LYS A 5 -24.35 57.59 -9.06
N VAL A 6 -23.18 56.97 -8.95
CA VAL A 6 -22.96 55.62 -9.47
C VAL A 6 -23.66 54.66 -8.51
N SER A 7 -24.83 54.15 -8.89
CA SER A 7 -25.52 53.12 -8.12
C SER A 7 -24.81 51.78 -8.36
N ASN A 8 -23.99 51.35 -7.40
CA ASN A 8 -23.46 49.98 -7.35
C ASN A 8 -24.61 49.03 -6.94
N GLN A 9 -25.48 48.71 -7.89
CA GLN A 9 -26.45 47.62 -7.74
C GLN A 9 -25.71 46.33 -8.08
N GLY A 10 -25.00 45.75 -7.10
CA GLY A 10 -24.46 44.40 -7.23
C GLY A 10 -25.63 43.43 -7.38
N THR A 11 -25.78 42.85 -8.57
CA THR A 11 -26.82 41.84 -8.80
C THR A 11 -26.58 40.65 -7.86
N PRO A 12 -27.60 40.19 -7.12
CA PRO A 12 -27.44 39.02 -6.27
C PRO A 12 -27.19 37.81 -7.18
N ILE A 13 -26.00 37.22 -7.05
CA ILE A 13 -25.60 36.05 -7.82
C ILE A 13 -26.53 34.89 -7.38
N LYS A 14 -27.56 34.59 -8.18
CA LYS A 14 -28.39 33.39 -7.98
C LYS A 14 -27.54 32.18 -8.38
N GLY A 15 -26.93 31.52 -7.40
CA GLY A 15 -26.16 30.30 -7.62
C GLY A 15 -27.04 29.19 -8.23
N SER A 16 -26.56 28.55 -9.28
CA SER A 16 -27.23 27.39 -9.87
C SER A 16 -27.18 26.21 -8.89
N PRO A 17 -28.31 25.50 -8.62
CA PRO A 17 -28.34 24.36 -7.71
C PRO A 17 -27.40 23.23 -8.17
N TRP A 18 -27.16 23.11 -9.47
CA TRP A 18 -26.20 22.16 -10.06
C TRP A 18 -24.76 22.50 -9.70
N VAL A 19 -24.41 23.78 -9.71
CA VAL A 19 -23.07 24.24 -9.32
C VAL A 19 -22.85 23.97 -7.84
N LEU A 20 -23.84 24.25 -6.99
CA LEU A 20 -23.77 23.94 -5.57
C LEU A 20 -23.61 22.44 -5.31
N GLY A 21 -24.40 21.60 -5.99
CA GLY A 21 -24.30 20.15 -5.88
C GLY A 21 -22.91 19.63 -6.30
N PHE A 22 -22.38 20.13 -7.41
CA PHE A 22 -21.02 19.79 -7.86
C PHE A 22 -19.96 20.18 -6.82
N VAL A 23 -20.03 21.40 -6.28
CA VAL A 23 -19.08 21.88 -5.26
C VAL A 23 -19.11 21.00 -4.02
N ILE A 24 -20.30 20.63 -3.52
CA ILE A 24 -20.44 19.77 -2.34
C ILE A 24 -19.81 18.39 -2.59
N ILE A 25 -20.11 17.77 -3.74
CA ILE A 25 -19.56 16.45 -4.08
C ILE A 25 -18.04 16.53 -4.21
N TYR A 26 -17.53 17.53 -4.94
CA TYR A 26 -16.10 17.72 -5.14
C TYR A 26 -15.37 17.94 -3.81
N THR A 27 -15.83 18.85 -2.96
CA THR A 27 -15.23 19.09 -1.64
C THR A 27 -15.30 17.86 -0.75
N SER A 28 -16.41 17.11 -0.78
CA SER A 28 -16.53 15.87 -0.03
C SER A 28 -15.50 14.83 -0.48
N LEU A 29 -15.31 14.66 -1.80
CA LEU A 29 -14.29 13.74 -2.34
C LEU A 29 -12.87 14.17 -1.95
N GLN A 30 -12.56 15.48 -2.00
CA GLN A 30 -11.25 16.02 -1.60
C GLN A 30 -10.92 15.80 -0.13
N ILE A 31 -11.92 15.63 0.74
CA ILE A 31 -11.73 15.35 2.17
C ILE A 31 -11.74 13.82 2.43
N LEU A 32 -12.72 13.11 1.88
CA LEU A 32 -12.91 11.69 2.16
C LEU A 32 -11.80 10.81 1.57
N ILE A 33 -11.28 11.14 0.39
CA ILE A 33 -10.22 10.35 -0.25
C ILE A 33 -8.92 10.36 0.58
N PRO A 34 -8.41 11.51 1.05
CA PRO A 34 -7.24 11.54 1.93
C PRO A 34 -7.48 10.92 3.30
N LEU A 35 -8.67 11.09 3.89
CA LEU A 35 -9.00 10.53 5.22
C LEU A 35 -9.35 9.04 5.21
N ARG A 36 -9.50 8.39 4.04
CA ARG A 36 -9.89 6.98 3.96
C ARG A 36 -8.96 6.02 4.71
N HIS A 37 -7.72 6.42 4.95
CA HIS A 37 -6.75 5.62 5.68
C HIS A 37 -7.20 5.30 7.13
N LEU A 38 -8.08 6.13 7.71
CA LEU A 38 -8.69 5.90 9.02
C LEU A 38 -9.57 4.64 9.07
N LEU A 39 -9.98 4.11 7.92
CA LEU A 39 -10.75 2.87 7.83
C LEU A 39 -9.88 1.60 7.94
N TYR A 40 -8.56 1.75 7.82
CA TYR A 40 -7.61 0.65 7.91
C TYR A 40 -7.16 0.51 9.36
N ARG A 41 -7.03 -0.74 9.83
CA ARG A 41 -6.65 -1.03 11.23
C ARG A 41 -5.16 -0.84 11.53
N ARG A 42 -4.33 -0.83 10.50
CA ARG A 42 -2.87 -0.88 10.61
C ARG A 42 -2.27 0.51 10.43
N ASP A 43 -1.07 0.71 10.97
CA ASP A 43 -0.37 1.99 10.82
C ASP A 43 0.04 2.21 9.36
N LEU A 44 -0.44 3.30 8.79
CA LEU A 44 -0.17 3.73 7.42
C LEU A 44 1.32 3.91 7.15
N GLN A 45 2.10 4.37 8.13
CA GLN A 45 3.55 4.56 7.97
C GLN A 45 4.29 3.22 7.88
N TRP A 46 3.70 2.16 8.42
CA TRP A 46 4.30 0.83 8.39
C TRP A 46 3.88 0.06 7.16
N THR A 47 2.57 0.01 6.85
CA THR A 47 2.04 -0.87 5.79
C THR A 47 1.77 -0.17 4.45
N HIS A 48 1.86 1.16 4.40
CA HIS A 48 1.43 1.99 3.26
C HIS A 48 -0.01 1.75 2.78
N GLU A 49 -0.84 1.06 3.57
CA GLU A 49 -2.21 0.79 3.19
C GLU A 49 -3.01 2.08 3.25
N GLY A 50 -3.66 2.43 2.13
CA GLY A 50 -4.39 3.69 2.02
C GLY A 50 -3.51 4.94 1.91
N SER A 51 -2.19 4.81 1.75
CA SER A 51 -1.27 5.95 1.61
C SER A 51 -1.48 6.75 0.33
N ASN A 52 -1.83 6.10 -0.78
CA ASN A 52 -2.06 6.76 -2.07
C ASN A 52 -3.08 7.91 -1.91
N PHE A 53 -2.78 9.13 -2.37
CA PHE A 53 -3.67 10.30 -2.23
C PHE A 53 -3.99 10.70 -0.77
N SER A 54 -3.31 10.13 0.23
CA SER A 54 -3.36 10.65 1.60
C SER A 54 -2.45 11.86 1.71
N TRP A 55 -2.76 12.78 2.63
CA TRP A 55 -1.90 13.94 2.90
C TRP A 55 -0.52 13.55 3.48
N ARG A 56 -0.35 12.31 3.96
CA ARG A 56 0.87 11.82 4.59
C ARG A 56 1.82 11.09 3.62
N MET A 57 1.42 10.92 2.35
CA MET A 57 2.11 10.11 1.35
C MET A 57 3.55 10.57 1.02
N MET A 58 3.93 11.80 1.35
CA MET A 58 5.29 12.30 1.11
C MET A 58 6.12 12.49 2.39
N ALA A 59 5.61 12.02 3.54
CA ALA A 59 6.26 12.21 4.84
C ALA A 59 6.99 10.95 5.34
N ASP A 60 7.28 10.01 4.44
CA ASP A 60 7.89 8.74 4.76
C ASP A 60 8.97 8.31 3.76
N HIS A 61 10.01 7.67 4.31
CA HIS A 61 11.10 7.05 3.58
C HIS A 61 11.30 5.64 4.11
N HIS A 62 11.40 4.67 3.21
CA HIS A 62 11.56 3.26 3.56
C HIS A 62 12.77 2.66 2.87
N GLU A 63 13.59 1.98 3.64
CA GLU A 63 14.67 1.14 3.14
C GLU A 63 14.30 -0.31 3.39
N THR A 64 14.54 -1.18 2.41
CA THR A 64 14.14 -2.59 2.50
C THR A 64 15.29 -3.52 2.18
N ASN A 65 15.41 -4.58 2.98
CA ASN A 65 16.22 -5.76 2.67
C ASN A 65 15.26 -6.92 2.43
N VAL A 66 15.36 -7.56 1.27
CA VAL A 66 14.36 -8.51 0.78
C VAL A 66 15.04 -9.79 0.31
N SER A 67 14.62 -10.92 0.85
CA SER A 67 14.99 -12.24 0.39
C SER A 67 13.76 -13.14 0.41
N ILE A 68 13.46 -13.82 -0.70
CA ILE A 68 12.33 -14.73 -0.79
C ILE A 68 12.83 -16.14 -1.03
N THR A 69 12.32 -17.09 -0.26
CA THR A 69 12.65 -18.49 -0.37
C THR A 69 11.44 -19.28 -0.84
N ILE A 70 11.65 -20.12 -1.84
CA ILE A 70 10.65 -21.05 -2.36
C ILE A 70 11.14 -22.45 -2.06
N GLU A 71 10.33 -23.22 -1.34
CA GLU A 71 10.58 -24.62 -1.02
C GLU A 71 9.57 -25.52 -1.73
N ASP A 72 10.07 -26.58 -2.37
CA ASP A 72 9.24 -27.64 -2.93
C ASP A 72 9.03 -28.75 -1.88
N PRO A 73 7.81 -28.95 -1.37
CA PRO A 73 7.55 -29.96 -0.35
C PRO A 73 7.77 -31.39 -0.83
N ARG A 74 7.73 -31.65 -2.14
CA ARG A 74 7.92 -33.01 -2.70
C ARG A 74 9.41 -33.39 -2.77
N THR A 75 10.25 -32.47 -3.22
CA THR A 75 11.69 -32.72 -3.42
C THR A 75 12.54 -32.23 -2.26
N LYS A 76 11.97 -31.43 -1.36
CA LYS A 76 12.68 -30.64 -0.33
C LYS A 76 13.73 -29.70 -0.92
N GLY A 77 13.62 -29.36 -2.20
CA GLY A 77 14.47 -28.38 -2.86
C GLY A 77 14.16 -26.98 -2.36
N VAL A 78 15.20 -26.20 -2.04
CA VAL A 78 15.09 -24.81 -1.60
C VAL A 78 15.70 -23.91 -2.65
N TYR A 79 14.94 -22.93 -3.10
CA TYR A 79 15.31 -21.97 -4.14
C TYR A 79 15.22 -20.55 -3.58
N ILE A 80 16.32 -19.81 -3.66
CA ILE A 80 16.35 -18.40 -3.25
C ILE A 80 16.01 -17.55 -4.47
N VAL A 81 15.00 -16.70 -4.32
CA VAL A 81 14.58 -15.71 -5.32
C VAL A 81 15.01 -14.35 -4.83
N ASP A 82 15.78 -13.69 -5.67
CA ASP A 82 16.13 -12.28 -5.52
C ASP A 82 15.14 -11.45 -6.35
N PRO A 83 14.21 -10.71 -5.71
CA PRO A 83 13.22 -9.92 -6.43
C PRO A 83 13.84 -8.83 -7.30
N GLN A 84 15.05 -8.34 -7.00
CA GLN A 84 15.73 -7.30 -7.79
C GLN A 84 16.11 -7.80 -9.20
N LYS A 85 16.19 -9.12 -9.39
CA LYS A 85 16.42 -9.72 -10.73
C LYS A 85 15.16 -9.81 -11.57
N LEU A 86 13.97 -9.77 -10.96
CA LEU A 86 12.68 -9.91 -11.65
C LEU A 86 11.91 -8.59 -11.72
N LEU A 87 12.09 -7.72 -10.74
CA LEU A 87 11.34 -6.49 -10.56
C LEU A 87 12.25 -5.28 -10.81
N ASN A 88 11.66 -4.22 -11.36
CA ASN A 88 12.33 -2.92 -11.41
C ASN A 88 12.24 -2.19 -10.06
N ASP A 89 13.02 -1.11 -9.92
CA ASP A 89 13.08 -0.32 -8.68
C ASP A 89 11.71 0.19 -8.22
N LYS A 90 10.83 0.57 -9.15
CA LYS A 90 9.48 1.04 -8.82
C LYS A 90 8.57 -0.09 -8.30
N GLN A 91 8.83 -1.33 -8.69
CA GLN A 91 8.08 -2.50 -8.26
C GLN A 91 8.60 -3.06 -6.93
N LEU A 92 9.84 -2.74 -6.52
CA LEU A 92 10.40 -3.16 -5.23
C LEU A 92 9.68 -2.58 -4.02
N ILE A 93 8.88 -1.52 -4.19
CA ILE A 93 7.94 -1.03 -3.17
C ILE A 93 6.96 -2.12 -2.69
N MET A 94 6.86 -3.23 -3.44
CA MET A 94 6.19 -4.44 -2.99
C MET A 94 6.61 -4.90 -1.59
N ALA A 95 7.88 -4.71 -1.21
CA ALA A 95 8.39 -5.11 0.09
C ALA A 95 7.86 -4.27 1.27
N THR A 96 7.29 -3.09 1.01
CA THR A 96 6.74 -2.21 2.04
C THR A 96 5.22 -2.22 2.09
N ASN A 97 4.57 -3.04 1.26
CA ASN A 97 3.12 -3.10 1.14
C ASN A 97 2.60 -4.54 1.18
N PRO A 98 1.80 -4.93 2.20
CA PRO A 98 1.28 -6.30 2.33
C PRO A 98 0.47 -6.76 1.11
N TYR A 99 -0.33 -5.88 0.52
CA TYR A 99 -1.14 -6.22 -0.65
C TYR A 99 -0.26 -6.58 -1.85
N MET A 100 0.77 -5.78 -2.10
CA MET A 100 1.68 -6.02 -3.21
C MET A 100 2.53 -7.27 -2.99
N LEU A 101 2.99 -7.52 -1.76
CA LEU A 101 3.70 -8.75 -1.45
C LEU A 101 2.80 -9.97 -1.67
N PHE A 102 1.55 -9.91 -1.22
CA PHE A 102 0.56 -10.96 -1.49
C PHE A 102 0.40 -11.21 -3.00
N GLN A 103 0.24 -10.15 -3.81
CA GLN A 103 0.15 -10.28 -5.27
C GLN A 103 1.41 -10.93 -5.87
N TYR A 104 2.59 -10.52 -5.39
CA TYR A 104 3.86 -11.07 -5.88
C TYR A 104 4.02 -12.54 -5.51
N VAL A 105 3.63 -12.96 -4.32
CA VAL A 105 3.64 -14.36 -3.90
C VAL A 105 2.70 -15.21 -4.76
N GLN A 106 1.50 -14.72 -5.08
CA GLN A 106 0.59 -15.41 -6.01
C GLN A 106 1.17 -15.50 -7.43
N PHE A 107 1.87 -14.46 -7.87
CA PHE A 107 2.61 -14.47 -9.13
C PHE A 107 3.71 -15.54 -9.12
N LEU A 108 4.54 -15.60 -8.08
CA LEU A 108 5.59 -16.61 -7.92
C LEU A 108 4.99 -18.03 -7.91
N LYS A 109 3.90 -18.25 -7.18
CA LYS A 109 3.20 -19.55 -7.15
C LYS A 109 2.76 -20.01 -8.55
N ARG A 110 2.25 -19.10 -9.37
CA ARG A 110 1.89 -19.40 -10.77
C ARG A 110 3.13 -19.67 -11.62
N LEU A 111 4.17 -18.85 -11.46
CA LEU A 111 5.42 -18.96 -12.22
C LEU A 111 6.14 -20.28 -11.95
N THR A 112 6.29 -20.68 -10.70
CA THR A 112 6.95 -21.94 -10.33
C THR A 112 6.15 -23.16 -10.77
N LYS A 113 4.82 -23.09 -10.72
CA LYS A 113 3.96 -24.14 -11.25
C LYS A 113 4.13 -24.33 -12.76
N GLN A 114 4.25 -23.23 -13.51
CA GLN A 114 4.38 -23.25 -14.97
C GLN A 114 5.78 -23.67 -15.44
N HIS A 115 6.84 -23.16 -14.81
CA HIS A 115 8.22 -23.37 -15.29
C HIS A 115 8.96 -24.51 -14.59
N MET A 116 8.65 -24.78 -13.33
CA MET A 116 9.33 -25.81 -12.52
C MET A 116 8.43 -27.01 -12.21
N GLY A 117 7.12 -26.93 -12.47
CA GLY A 117 6.17 -28.01 -12.21
C GLY A 117 5.81 -28.19 -10.72
N ILE A 118 6.16 -27.24 -9.86
CA ILE A 118 5.89 -27.29 -8.40
C ILE A 118 4.42 -26.90 -8.17
N LYS A 119 3.58 -27.84 -7.73
CA LYS A 119 2.13 -27.60 -7.55
C LYS A 119 1.78 -26.79 -6.30
N ASP A 120 2.52 -26.99 -5.20
CA ASP A 120 2.24 -26.41 -3.89
C ASP A 120 3.53 -25.86 -3.23
N PRO A 121 4.14 -24.80 -3.78
CA PRO A 121 5.37 -24.24 -3.21
C PRO A 121 5.10 -23.62 -1.83
N ILE A 122 6.00 -23.84 -0.89
CA ILE A 122 6.05 -23.10 0.37
C ILE A 122 6.88 -21.85 0.13
N ILE A 123 6.27 -20.67 0.25
CA ILE A 123 6.93 -19.40 -0.03
C ILE A 123 7.08 -18.63 1.28
N ARG A 124 8.32 -18.31 1.64
CA ARG A 124 8.66 -17.50 2.82
C ARG A 124 9.39 -16.25 2.37
N ALA A 125 9.15 -15.14 3.07
CA ALA A 125 9.83 -13.88 2.79
C ALA A 125 10.53 -13.37 4.05
N ASP A 126 11.84 -13.20 3.95
CA ASP A 126 12.64 -12.45 4.92
C ASP A 126 12.70 -11.01 4.41
N ILE A 127 11.86 -10.16 4.99
CA ILE A 127 11.76 -8.76 4.62
C ILE A 127 11.91 -7.91 5.87
N GLN A 128 12.99 -7.15 5.87
CA GLN A 128 13.29 -6.18 6.91
C GLN A 128 13.13 -4.78 6.33
N VAL A 129 12.40 -3.94 7.06
CA VAL A 129 12.09 -2.57 6.65
C VAL A 129 12.58 -1.61 7.72
N SER A 130 13.27 -0.56 7.29
CA SER A 130 13.58 0.63 8.08
C SER A 130 12.66 1.76 7.62
N VAL A 131 12.04 2.46 8.58
CA VAL A 131 11.20 3.64 8.31
C VAL A 131 11.88 4.87 8.88
N ASN A 132 12.10 5.90 8.06
CA ASN A 132 12.66 7.20 8.46
C ASN A 132 13.96 7.08 9.29
N GLY A 133 14.85 6.16 8.91
CA GLY A 133 16.15 5.95 9.56
C GLY A 133 16.10 5.17 10.88
N LYS A 134 14.93 4.65 11.28
CA LYS A 134 14.80 3.76 12.44
C LYS A 134 15.45 2.38 12.16
N PRO A 135 15.83 1.60 13.18
CA PRO A 135 16.43 0.27 12.97
C PRO A 135 15.54 -0.65 12.13
N PHE A 136 16.17 -1.51 11.33
CA PHE A 136 15.49 -2.52 10.54
C PHE A 136 14.66 -3.45 11.42
N GLN A 137 13.41 -3.68 11.02
CA GLN A 137 12.49 -4.59 11.68
C GLN A 137 11.82 -5.49 10.65
N TYR A 138 11.52 -6.72 11.06
CA TYR A 138 10.74 -7.64 10.24
C TYR A 138 9.31 -7.10 10.06
N MET A 139 8.92 -6.88 8.82
CA MET A 139 7.56 -6.46 8.48
C MET A 139 6.60 -7.62 8.34
N PHE A 140 7.10 -8.76 7.89
CA PHE A 140 6.34 -9.99 7.71
C PHE A 140 6.98 -11.11 8.52
N ASP A 141 6.17 -12.07 8.97
CA ASP A 141 6.66 -13.24 9.69
C ASP A 141 7.48 -14.15 8.73
N PRO A 142 8.81 -14.29 8.92
CA PRO A 142 9.66 -15.06 8.01
C PRO A 142 9.38 -16.57 8.09
N THR A 143 8.70 -17.05 9.12
CA THR A 143 8.35 -18.46 9.29
C THR A 143 7.03 -18.84 8.60
N CYS A 144 6.20 -17.84 8.31
CA CYS A 144 4.87 -18.01 7.75
C CYS A 144 4.93 -18.44 6.28
N ASN A 145 4.10 -19.41 5.91
CA ASN A 145 3.91 -19.77 4.51
C ASN A 145 2.98 -18.77 3.82
N LEU A 146 3.56 -17.82 3.09
CA LEU A 146 2.83 -16.78 2.37
C LEU A 146 2.06 -17.32 1.15
N SER A 147 2.31 -18.56 0.70
CA SER A 147 1.59 -19.12 -0.46
C SER A 147 0.14 -19.54 -0.17
N GLU A 148 -0.22 -19.56 1.11
CA GLU A 148 -1.53 -19.97 1.64
C GLU A 148 -2.27 -18.85 2.37
N VAL A 149 -1.64 -17.69 2.60
CA VAL A 149 -2.29 -16.58 3.29
C VAL A 149 -3.35 -15.92 2.40
N SER A 150 -4.32 -15.28 3.03
CA SER A 150 -5.26 -14.37 2.39
C SER A 150 -4.94 -12.91 2.76
N TYR A 151 -5.38 -11.99 1.91
CA TYR A 151 -5.27 -10.55 2.15
C TYR A 151 -6.67 -9.92 2.19
N SER A 152 -6.90 -9.08 3.19
CA SER A 152 -8.04 -8.18 3.27
C SER A 152 -7.63 -6.89 3.98
N PRO A 153 -8.01 -5.70 3.46
CA PRO A 153 -7.67 -4.42 4.07
C PRO A 153 -8.34 -4.21 5.44
N PHE A 154 -9.43 -4.93 5.73
CA PHE A 154 -10.24 -4.76 6.94
C PHE A 154 -10.02 -5.85 8.00
N GLN A 155 -9.22 -6.88 7.71
CA GLN A 155 -8.95 -8.00 8.62
C GLN A 155 -7.57 -7.91 9.23
N ASP A 156 -7.37 -8.43 10.44
CA ASP A 156 -6.03 -8.47 11.02
C ASP A 156 -5.19 -9.58 10.32
N LEU A 157 -4.11 -9.17 9.67
CA LEU A 157 -3.21 -10.07 8.96
C LEU A 157 -2.16 -10.59 9.94
N LYS A 158 -2.31 -11.84 10.38
CA LYS A 158 -1.40 -12.47 11.35
C LYS A 158 0.05 -12.58 10.86
N TRP A 159 0.25 -12.57 9.55
CA TRP A 159 1.56 -12.67 8.90
C TRP A 159 2.25 -11.30 8.73
N VAL A 160 1.58 -10.19 9.06
CA VAL A 160 2.17 -8.85 9.10
C VAL A 160 2.47 -8.51 10.56
N LEU A 161 3.73 -8.22 10.86
CA LEU A 161 4.17 -7.91 12.22
C LEU A 161 3.90 -6.43 12.52
N PRO A 162 3.51 -6.08 13.76
CA PRO A 162 3.32 -4.69 14.15
C PRO A 162 4.66 -3.97 14.26
N PHE A 163 4.65 -2.69 13.95
CA PHE A 163 5.81 -1.82 14.12
C PHE A 163 6.13 -1.65 15.62
N LYS A 164 7.40 -1.83 16.02
CA LYS A 164 7.84 -1.60 17.40
C LYS A 164 8.60 -0.29 17.49
N GLU A 165 8.07 0.66 18.25
CA GLU A 165 8.81 1.85 18.67
C GLU A 165 9.61 1.50 19.91
N ASN A 166 10.91 1.24 19.74
CA ASN A 166 11.86 1.15 20.83
C ASN A 166 12.36 2.54 21.22
#